data_AF-A0A1F3B7R7-F1
#
_entry.id   AF-A0A1F3B7R7-F1
#
_cell.length_a   1.000
_cell.length_b   1.000
_cell.length_c   1.000
_cell.angle_alpha   90.00
_cell.angle_beta   90.00
_cell.angle_gamma   90.00
#
_symmetry.space_group_name_H-M   'P 1'
#
loop_
_entity.id
_entity.type
_entity.pdbx_description
1 polymer ?
#
loop_
_entity_poly.entity_id
_entity_poly.type
_entity_poly.pdbx_seq_one_letter_code
_entity_poly.pdbx_strand_id
1 'polypeptide(L)'
;MTEQTQDQVTPVAGPAFALSDAGEVLRDGVAVAALDPGSGPWPWTPSLRGLDASDPEALEAATTWLKAHLAETLGFLVTLHEEPMSEAARGLAHKLSAAFGQLSRRPIEREIKALTEEDRKALTRVGIRFGVETLYMPLALKPAPQRVKSLLWTLAKGLPARPAMPTPGRVTFPPAEGVPEEFYEALGYRVLGGLVVRVDMLERFAAEVRHLTKEGTAELPHDLLSVLGIGLKEAKPLLAALSYTVEEAGEENKILRIGRQRKPRPPRPEAQRPPRRDKTVRKPEAPKPEKPAPKEPAFNPDSPFAVLKSLRLKG
;
A
#
# COMPACT_ATOMS: atom_id res chain seq x y z
N MET A 1 4.98 2.97 -63.33
CA MET A 1 3.63 2.38 -63.20
C MET A 1 3.84 0.95 -62.72
N THR A 2 3.97 0.80 -61.40
CA THR A 2 4.06 -0.50 -60.72
C THR A 2 3.78 -0.24 -59.24
N GLU A 3 2.50 -0.26 -58.89
CA GLU A 3 2.06 -0.51 -57.52
C GLU A 3 1.94 -2.03 -57.38
N GLN A 4 2.56 -2.59 -56.33
CA GLN A 4 2.22 -3.91 -55.82
C GLN A 4 1.86 -3.76 -54.34
N THR A 5 0.54 -3.75 -54.13
CA THR A 5 -0.26 -4.32 -53.05
C THR A 5 0.43 -4.60 -51.72
N GLN A 6 0.17 -3.73 -50.73
CA GLN A 6 0.20 -4.11 -49.32
C GLN A 6 -1.07 -4.89 -48.99
N ASP A 7 -0.89 -6.15 -48.56
CA ASP A 7 -1.92 -6.92 -47.88
C ASP A 7 -2.36 -6.18 -46.61
N GLN A 8 -3.54 -5.57 -46.66
CA GLN A 8 -4.23 -5.12 -45.46
C GLN A 8 -4.95 -6.30 -44.83
N VAL A 9 -4.37 -6.84 -43.76
CA VAL A 9 -5.07 -7.74 -42.85
C VAL A 9 -6.19 -6.94 -42.20
N THR A 10 -7.42 -7.14 -42.70
CA THR A 10 -8.62 -6.59 -42.10
C THR A 10 -8.86 -7.35 -40.79
N PRO A 11 -8.98 -6.70 -39.62
CA PRO A 11 -9.36 -7.40 -38.40
C PRO A 11 -10.77 -7.95 -38.59
N VAL A 12 -10.90 -9.27 -38.65
CA VAL A 12 -12.21 -9.95 -38.63
C VAL A 12 -12.86 -9.59 -37.30
N ALA A 13 -14.01 -8.90 -37.36
CA ALA A 13 -14.79 -8.56 -36.18
C ALA A 13 -15.28 -9.84 -35.51
N GLY A 14 -14.60 -10.28 -34.45
CA GLY A 14 -15.09 -11.32 -33.56
C GLY A 14 -16.27 -10.81 -32.71
N PRO A 15 -17.01 -11.72 -32.06
CA PRO A 15 -18.10 -11.35 -31.16
C PRO A 15 -17.61 -10.43 -30.04
N ALA A 16 -18.38 -9.39 -29.74
CA ALA A 16 -18.05 -8.45 -28.67
C ALA A 16 -18.53 -9.01 -27.33
N PHE A 17 -17.58 -9.42 -26.48
CA PHE A 17 -17.89 -9.89 -25.14
C PHE A 17 -17.76 -8.78 -24.08
N ALA A 18 -18.59 -8.84 -23.05
CA ALA A 18 -18.56 -7.92 -21.92
C ALA A 18 -18.98 -8.58 -20.61
N LEU A 19 -18.55 -8.03 -19.47
CA LEU A 19 -18.99 -8.45 -18.13
C LEU A 19 -20.00 -7.45 -17.57
N SER A 20 -21.19 -7.92 -17.25
CA SER A 20 -22.27 -7.11 -16.68
C SER A 20 -22.03 -6.85 -15.19
N ASP A 21 -22.75 -5.86 -14.65
CA ASP A 21 -22.71 -5.54 -13.22
C ASP A 21 -23.46 -6.57 -12.34
N ALA A 22 -24.23 -7.46 -12.96
CA ALA A 22 -24.87 -8.60 -12.31
C ALA A 22 -23.96 -9.84 -12.28
N GLY A 23 -22.75 -9.76 -12.88
CA GLY A 23 -21.84 -10.89 -12.99
C GLY A 23 -22.21 -11.84 -14.13
N GLU A 24 -22.77 -11.33 -15.22
CA GLU A 24 -23.06 -12.12 -16.43
C GLU A 24 -22.07 -11.78 -17.54
N VAL A 25 -21.68 -12.79 -18.31
CA VAL A 25 -20.91 -12.61 -19.54
C VAL A 25 -21.90 -12.44 -20.70
N LEU A 26 -21.81 -11.29 -21.35
CA LEU A 26 -22.62 -10.91 -22.50
C LEU A 26 -21.84 -11.21 -23.78
N ARG A 27 -22.50 -11.77 -24.79
CA ARG A 27 -22.03 -11.89 -26.17
C ARG A 27 -22.94 -11.05 -27.05
N ASP A 28 -22.39 -10.03 -27.69
CA ASP A 28 -23.14 -9.10 -28.55
C ASP A 28 -24.36 -8.49 -27.82
N GLY A 29 -24.21 -8.24 -26.52
CA GLY A 29 -25.23 -7.66 -25.64
C GLY A 29 -26.19 -8.67 -24.98
N VAL A 30 -26.14 -9.95 -25.35
CA VAL A 30 -27.01 -11.00 -24.80
C VAL A 30 -26.26 -11.83 -23.77
N ALA A 31 -26.84 -12.05 -22.59
CA ALA A 31 -26.23 -12.88 -21.56
C ALA A 31 -26.17 -14.35 -22.00
N VAL A 32 -24.96 -14.92 -22.02
CA VAL A 32 -24.72 -16.33 -22.40
C VAL A 32 -24.26 -17.19 -21.23
N ALA A 33 -23.64 -16.57 -20.21
CA ALA A 33 -23.18 -17.25 -19.02
C ALA A 33 -23.25 -16.33 -17.79
N ALA A 34 -23.38 -16.93 -16.61
CA ALA A 34 -23.29 -16.22 -15.33
C ALA A 34 -22.07 -16.69 -14.54
N LEU A 35 -21.43 -15.75 -13.83
CA LEU A 35 -20.41 -16.07 -12.85
C LEU A 35 -21.01 -16.96 -11.78
N ASP A 36 -20.29 -18.05 -11.51
CA ASP A 36 -20.53 -18.95 -10.42
C ASP A 36 -19.31 -18.84 -9.48
N PRO A 37 -19.49 -18.87 -8.14
CA PRO A 37 -18.37 -18.75 -7.21
C PRO A 37 -17.27 -19.77 -7.54
N GLY A 38 -17.65 -20.93 -8.08
CA GLY A 38 -16.74 -22.03 -8.34
C GLY A 38 -16.30 -22.69 -7.04
N SER A 39 -15.34 -23.60 -7.15
CA SER A 39 -14.80 -24.36 -6.02
C SER A 39 -13.34 -23.98 -5.76
N GLY A 40 -13.06 -23.19 -4.71
CA GLY A 40 -11.69 -22.96 -4.21
C GLY A 40 -11.48 -21.64 -3.46
N PRO A 41 -10.38 -21.49 -2.70
CA PRO A 41 -10.01 -20.19 -2.11
C PRO A 41 -9.39 -19.25 -3.15
N TRP A 42 -9.54 -17.91 -2.97
CA TRP A 42 -8.84 -16.91 -3.80
C TRP A 42 -7.31 -17.12 -3.75
N PRO A 43 -6.55 -16.97 -4.86
CA PRO A 43 -6.95 -16.59 -6.22
C PRO A 43 -7.60 -17.74 -6.99
N TRP A 44 -8.93 -17.79 -6.94
CA TRP A 44 -9.75 -18.69 -7.73
C TRP A 44 -10.01 -18.04 -9.08
N THR A 45 -10.04 -18.86 -10.13
CA THR A 45 -10.65 -18.41 -11.39
C THR A 45 -12.14 -18.70 -11.24
N PRO A 46 -13.03 -17.69 -11.22
CA PRO A 46 -14.46 -17.95 -11.14
C PRO A 46 -14.89 -18.85 -12.30
N SER A 47 -15.80 -19.78 -12.03
CA SER A 47 -16.40 -20.60 -13.08
C SER A 47 -17.57 -19.85 -13.74
N LEU A 48 -17.95 -20.33 -14.92
CA LEU A 48 -19.15 -19.87 -15.60
C LEU A 48 -20.18 -21.00 -15.63
N ARG A 49 -21.42 -20.62 -15.36
CA ARG A 49 -22.60 -21.46 -15.61
C ARG A 49 -23.27 -20.94 -16.88
N GLY A 50 -23.44 -21.80 -17.87
CA GLY A 50 -24.19 -21.48 -19.09
C GLY A 50 -25.64 -21.13 -18.78
N LEU A 51 -26.19 -20.15 -19.50
CA LEU A 51 -27.61 -19.77 -19.39
C LEU A 51 -28.50 -20.57 -20.33
N ASP A 52 -27.93 -21.07 -21.43
CA ASP A 52 -28.57 -22.00 -22.36
C ASP A 52 -27.74 -23.28 -22.45
N ALA A 53 -28.33 -24.42 -22.08
CA ALA A 53 -27.66 -25.72 -22.13
C ALA A 53 -27.50 -26.26 -23.57
N SER A 54 -28.23 -25.70 -24.54
CA SER A 54 -28.14 -26.08 -25.95
C SER A 54 -26.99 -25.41 -26.70
N ASP A 55 -26.35 -24.41 -26.11
CA ASP A 55 -25.21 -23.67 -26.70
C ASP A 55 -23.92 -23.82 -25.86
N PRO A 56 -23.29 -25.00 -25.88
CA PRO A 56 -22.04 -25.24 -25.17
C PRO A 56 -20.86 -24.44 -25.76
N GLU A 57 -20.92 -24.08 -27.05
CA GLU A 57 -19.89 -23.28 -27.73
C GLU A 57 -19.86 -21.85 -27.19
N ALA A 58 -21.02 -21.23 -26.93
CA ALA A 58 -21.08 -19.92 -26.30
C ALA A 58 -20.50 -19.92 -24.88
N LEU A 59 -20.72 -20.98 -24.09
CA LEU A 59 -20.13 -21.12 -22.76
C LEU A 59 -18.60 -21.25 -22.82
N GLU A 60 -18.07 -22.04 -23.77
CA GLU A 60 -16.62 -22.19 -23.97
C GLU A 60 -15.97 -20.86 -24.40
N ALA A 61 -16.59 -20.15 -25.35
CA ALA A 61 -16.12 -18.85 -25.80
C ALA A 61 -16.18 -17.80 -24.67
N ALA A 62 -17.27 -17.75 -23.90
CA ALA A 62 -17.41 -16.88 -22.74
C ALA A 62 -16.35 -17.19 -21.66
N THR A 63 -16.05 -18.47 -21.44
CA THR A 63 -15.02 -18.91 -20.49
C THR A 63 -13.62 -18.48 -20.93
N THR A 64 -13.31 -18.64 -22.22
CA THR A 64 -12.05 -18.20 -22.81
C THR A 64 -11.89 -16.69 -22.71
N TRP A 65 -12.93 -15.94 -23.05
CA TRP A 65 -12.94 -14.49 -22.93
C TRP A 65 -12.78 -14.04 -21.48
N LEU A 66 -13.51 -14.63 -20.53
CA LEU A 66 -13.44 -14.24 -19.12
C LEU A 66 -12.03 -14.43 -18.57
N LYS A 67 -11.37 -15.55 -18.90
CA LYS A 67 -9.97 -15.79 -18.52
C LYS A 67 -9.05 -14.69 -19.05
N ALA A 68 -9.17 -14.32 -20.33
CA ALA A 68 -8.40 -13.24 -20.93
C ALA A 68 -8.67 -11.89 -20.26
N HIS A 69 -9.95 -11.57 -20.02
CA HIS A 69 -10.37 -10.32 -19.37
C HIS A 69 -9.84 -10.21 -17.93
N LEU A 70 -9.89 -11.30 -17.16
CA LEU A 70 -9.34 -11.37 -15.81
C LEU A 70 -7.81 -11.29 -15.81
N ALA A 71 -7.13 -11.93 -16.77
CA ALA A 71 -5.68 -11.83 -16.91
C ALA A 71 -5.25 -10.39 -17.26
N GLU A 72 -5.97 -9.71 -18.15
CA GLU A 72 -5.70 -8.30 -18.48
C GLU A 72 -5.96 -7.39 -17.27
N THR A 73 -7.08 -7.58 -16.58
CA THR A 73 -7.53 -6.67 -15.53
C THR A 73 -6.84 -6.91 -14.18
N LEU A 74 -6.67 -8.18 -13.79
CA LEU A 74 -6.18 -8.61 -12.49
C LEU A 74 -4.90 -9.46 -12.58
N GLY A 75 -4.27 -9.57 -13.75
CA GLY A 75 -3.03 -10.33 -13.94
C GLY A 75 -1.91 -9.93 -12.99
N PHE A 76 -1.88 -8.68 -12.54
CA PHE A 76 -0.91 -8.21 -11.55
C PHE A 76 -0.99 -8.97 -10.20
N LEU A 77 -2.14 -9.53 -9.84
CA LEU A 77 -2.30 -10.39 -8.66
C LEU A 77 -1.75 -11.81 -8.88
N VAL A 78 -1.68 -12.24 -10.14
CA VAL A 78 -1.10 -13.54 -10.53
C VAL A 78 0.42 -13.42 -10.64
N THR A 79 0.92 -12.41 -11.35
CA THR A 79 2.37 -12.14 -11.51
C THR A 79 3.08 -11.93 -10.18
N LEU A 80 2.35 -11.49 -9.15
CA LEU A 80 2.83 -11.41 -7.77
C LEU A 80 3.43 -12.74 -7.28
N HIS A 81 2.91 -13.88 -7.74
CA HIS A 81 3.36 -15.21 -7.32
C HIS A 81 4.51 -15.78 -8.16
N GLU A 82 4.84 -15.16 -9.29
CA GLU A 82 5.86 -15.64 -10.23
C GLU A 82 7.27 -15.17 -9.84
N GLU A 83 7.37 -14.08 -9.09
CA GLU A 83 8.64 -13.50 -8.66
C GLU A 83 9.36 -14.41 -7.64
N PRO A 84 10.65 -14.75 -7.86
CA PRO A 84 11.44 -15.50 -6.88
C PRO A 84 11.57 -14.74 -5.56
N MET A 85 11.05 -15.32 -4.49
CA MET A 85 11.03 -14.71 -3.15
C MET A 85 11.12 -15.75 -2.04
N SER A 86 11.48 -15.32 -0.84
CA SER A 86 11.49 -16.19 0.34
C SER A 86 10.10 -16.74 0.68
N GLU A 87 10.02 -17.76 1.53
CA GLU A 87 8.74 -18.29 2.03
C GLU A 87 7.94 -17.22 2.77
N ALA A 88 8.60 -16.35 3.55
CA ALA A 88 7.96 -15.26 4.28
C ALA A 88 7.33 -14.24 3.32
N ALA A 89 8.05 -13.84 2.28
CA ALA A 89 7.54 -12.95 1.25
C ALA A 89 6.38 -13.57 0.48
N ARG A 90 6.48 -14.88 0.15
CA ARG A 90 5.41 -15.62 -0.53
C ARG A 90 4.13 -15.69 0.31
N GLY A 91 4.27 -15.94 1.61
CA GLY A 91 3.14 -15.91 2.54
C GLY A 91 2.44 -14.55 2.56
N LEU A 92 3.21 -13.46 2.56
CA LEU A 92 2.66 -12.11 2.48
C LEU A 92 1.98 -11.83 1.12
N ALA A 93 2.58 -12.29 0.02
CA ALA A 93 2.01 -12.21 -1.32
C ALA A 93 0.66 -12.94 -1.42
N HIS A 94 0.52 -14.14 -0.84
CA HIS A 94 -0.75 -14.87 -0.77
C HIS A 94 -1.82 -14.10 0.00
N LYS A 95 -1.48 -13.54 1.17
CA LYS A 95 -2.43 -12.70 1.93
C LYS A 95 -2.85 -11.47 1.12
N LEU A 96 -1.90 -10.82 0.45
CA LEU A 96 -2.18 -9.62 -0.34
C LEU A 96 -3.08 -9.94 -1.53
N SER A 97 -2.80 -11.03 -2.24
CA SER A 97 -3.65 -11.50 -3.34
C SER A 97 -5.05 -11.82 -2.85
N ALA A 98 -5.19 -12.60 -1.76
CA ALA A 98 -6.47 -12.93 -1.11
C ALA A 98 -7.29 -11.70 -0.69
N ALA A 99 -6.64 -10.60 -0.37
CA ALA A 99 -7.27 -9.33 -0.04
C ALA A 99 -7.35 -8.36 -1.24
N PHE A 100 -7.30 -8.89 -2.46
CA PHE A 100 -7.39 -8.15 -3.72
C PHE A 100 -6.37 -7.01 -3.88
N GLY A 101 -5.15 -7.20 -3.39
CA GLY A 101 -4.03 -6.29 -3.59
C GLY A 101 -3.84 -5.24 -2.50
N GLN A 102 -4.51 -5.36 -1.34
CA GLN A 102 -4.25 -4.50 -0.19
C GLN A 102 -4.36 -5.20 1.16
N LEU A 103 -3.56 -4.75 2.13
CA LEU A 103 -3.61 -5.23 3.51
C LEU A 103 -3.36 -4.08 4.48
N SER A 104 -4.17 -3.98 5.53
CA SER A 104 -3.86 -3.13 6.68
C SER A 104 -2.51 -3.55 7.25
N ARG A 105 -1.65 -2.57 7.55
CA ARG A 105 -0.28 -2.83 7.98
C ARG A 105 -0.21 -3.41 9.39
N ARG A 106 -1.08 -2.95 10.30
CA ARG A 106 -1.01 -3.27 11.74
C ARG A 106 -1.03 -4.79 12.02
N PRO A 107 -1.94 -5.59 11.44
CA PRO A 107 -1.98 -7.03 11.68
C PRO A 107 -0.74 -7.79 11.16
N ILE A 108 -0.12 -7.28 10.09
CA ILE A 108 1.00 -7.94 9.38
C ILE A 108 2.38 -7.35 9.75
N GLU A 109 2.46 -6.47 10.74
CA GLU A 109 3.69 -5.74 11.10
C GLU A 109 4.86 -6.69 11.44
N ARG A 110 4.58 -7.86 12.04
CA ARG A 110 5.61 -8.88 12.33
C ARG A 110 6.17 -9.51 11.06
N GLU A 111 5.30 -9.83 10.11
CA GLU A 111 5.66 -10.42 8.83
C GLU A 111 6.46 -9.42 7.99
N ILE A 112 6.01 -8.17 7.93
CA ILE A 112 6.75 -7.10 7.25
C ILE A 112 8.15 -6.95 7.84
N LYS A 113 8.32 -7.08 9.16
CA LYS A 113 9.65 -6.98 9.83
C LYS A 113 10.56 -8.18 9.57
N ALA A 114 9.98 -9.35 9.28
CA ALA A 114 10.73 -10.55 8.96
C ALA A 114 11.29 -10.58 7.53
N LEU A 115 10.78 -9.71 6.64
CA LEU A 115 11.26 -9.61 5.26
C LEU A 115 12.71 -9.12 5.20
N THR A 116 13.51 -9.78 4.36
CA THR A 116 14.86 -9.33 3.99
C THR A 116 14.81 -8.12 3.05
N GLU A 117 15.95 -7.49 2.80
CA GLU A 117 16.05 -6.40 1.81
C GLU A 117 15.76 -6.92 0.39
N GLU A 118 16.22 -8.13 0.07
CA GLU A 118 15.94 -8.82 -1.19
C GLU A 118 14.44 -9.08 -1.36
N ASP A 119 13.75 -9.53 -0.31
CA ASP A 119 12.30 -9.74 -0.32
C ASP A 119 11.55 -8.43 -0.57
N ARG A 120 11.95 -7.33 0.09
CA ARG A 120 11.34 -6.01 -0.13
C ARG A 120 11.52 -5.54 -1.56
N LYS A 121 12.71 -5.73 -2.14
CA LYS A 121 13.00 -5.39 -3.54
C LYS A 121 12.15 -6.22 -4.49
N ALA A 122 12.07 -7.53 -4.26
CA ALA A 122 11.22 -8.45 -5.04
C ALA A 122 9.75 -8.01 -5.03
N LEU A 123 9.17 -7.80 -3.84
CA LEU A 123 7.79 -7.32 -3.69
C LEU A 123 7.56 -5.94 -4.33
N THR A 124 8.56 -5.05 -4.27
CA THR A 124 8.47 -3.74 -4.93
C THR A 124 8.50 -3.86 -6.46
N ARG A 125 9.31 -4.78 -7.03
CA ARG A 125 9.38 -5.02 -8.49
C ARG A 125 8.04 -5.47 -9.05
N VAL A 126 7.31 -6.31 -8.34
CA VAL A 126 5.94 -6.75 -8.71
C VAL A 126 4.87 -5.69 -8.42
N GLY A 127 5.26 -4.48 -7.99
CA GLY A 127 4.36 -3.33 -7.89
C GLY A 127 3.75 -3.08 -6.52
N ILE A 128 4.22 -3.75 -5.46
CA ILE A 128 3.75 -3.48 -4.09
C ILE A 128 4.37 -2.20 -3.54
N ARG A 129 3.55 -1.42 -2.82
CA ARG A 129 3.96 -0.25 -2.05
C ARG A 129 3.81 -0.50 -0.56
N PHE A 130 4.91 -0.32 0.17
CA PHE A 130 4.95 -0.37 1.64
C PHE A 130 4.54 0.99 2.21
N GLY A 131 3.23 1.20 2.39
CA GLY A 131 2.71 2.39 3.04
C GLY A 131 3.01 2.44 4.54
N VAL A 132 2.71 3.60 5.11
CA VAL A 132 2.69 3.85 6.56
C VAL A 132 1.60 3.03 7.23
N GLU A 133 0.40 2.96 6.64
CA GLU A 133 -0.77 2.32 7.26
C GLU A 133 -1.27 1.08 6.50
N THR A 134 -0.89 0.95 5.23
CA THR A 134 -1.40 -0.08 4.32
C THR A 134 -0.30 -0.57 3.38
N LEU A 135 -0.21 -1.88 3.18
CA LEU A 135 0.52 -2.49 2.08
C LEU A 135 -0.41 -2.62 0.88
N TYR A 136 -0.09 -2.06 -0.28
CA TYR A 136 -1.04 -2.04 -1.40
C TYR A 136 -0.37 -2.06 -2.78
N MET A 137 -1.14 -2.46 -3.79
CA MET A 137 -0.76 -2.41 -5.21
C MET A 137 -1.51 -1.26 -5.91
N PRO A 138 -0.83 -0.24 -6.47
CA PRO A 138 -1.50 0.88 -7.13
C PRO A 138 -2.39 0.47 -8.31
N LEU A 139 -2.03 -0.60 -9.03
CA LEU A 139 -2.86 -1.15 -10.11
C LEU A 139 -4.23 -1.61 -9.61
N ALA A 140 -4.31 -2.12 -8.37
CA ALA A 140 -5.56 -2.59 -7.76
C ALA A 140 -6.55 -1.47 -7.41
N LEU A 141 -6.12 -0.21 -7.48
CA LEU A 141 -6.92 0.98 -7.18
C LEU A 141 -7.54 1.61 -8.44
N LYS A 142 -7.25 1.07 -9.64
CA LYS A 142 -7.82 1.57 -10.90
C LYS A 142 -9.30 1.17 -11.04
N PRO A 143 -10.12 1.95 -11.76
CA PRO A 143 -11.56 1.68 -11.89
C PRO A 143 -11.91 0.29 -12.45
N ALA A 144 -11.21 -0.17 -13.50
CA ALA A 144 -11.47 -1.48 -14.10
C ALA A 144 -11.21 -2.65 -13.11
N PRO A 145 -10.03 -2.73 -12.46
CA PRO A 145 -9.80 -3.67 -11.36
C PRO A 145 -10.82 -3.56 -10.22
N GLN A 146 -11.18 -2.35 -9.77
CA GLN A 146 -12.19 -2.17 -8.72
C GLN A 146 -13.55 -2.77 -9.12
N ARG A 147 -13.99 -2.56 -10.37
CA ARG A 147 -15.24 -3.13 -10.87
C ARG A 147 -15.20 -4.66 -10.83
N VAL A 148 -14.15 -5.29 -11.36
CA VAL A 148 -14.02 -6.75 -11.34
C VAL A 148 -13.93 -7.29 -9.91
N LYS A 149 -13.07 -6.69 -9.08
CA LYS A 149 -12.91 -7.06 -7.66
C LYS A 149 -14.23 -6.99 -6.88
N SER A 150 -15.06 -5.98 -7.15
CA SER A 150 -16.37 -5.84 -6.51
C SER A 150 -17.31 -7.01 -6.81
N LEU A 151 -17.31 -7.50 -8.05
CA LEU A 151 -18.11 -8.64 -8.48
C LEU A 151 -17.60 -9.92 -7.82
N LEU A 152 -16.29 -10.15 -7.89
CA LEU A 152 -15.66 -11.34 -7.32
C LEU A 152 -15.80 -11.41 -5.81
N TRP A 153 -15.69 -10.28 -5.12
CA TRP A 153 -15.92 -10.20 -3.69
C TRP A 153 -17.38 -10.49 -3.33
N THR A 154 -18.33 -9.91 -4.08
CA THR A 154 -19.77 -10.12 -3.86
C THR A 154 -20.13 -11.60 -4.04
N LEU A 155 -19.61 -12.20 -5.10
CA LEU A 155 -19.74 -13.61 -5.41
C LEU A 155 -19.13 -14.49 -4.31
N ALA A 156 -17.92 -14.16 -3.86
CA ALA A 156 -17.24 -14.88 -2.77
C ALA A 156 -18.00 -14.83 -1.44
N LYS A 157 -18.74 -13.75 -1.20
CA LYS A 157 -19.57 -13.57 -0.01
C LYS A 157 -20.98 -14.14 -0.15
N GLY A 158 -21.32 -14.68 -1.33
CA GLY A 158 -22.65 -15.21 -1.61
C GLY A 158 -23.75 -14.15 -1.51
N LEU A 159 -23.43 -12.88 -1.77
CA LEU A 159 -24.41 -11.81 -1.71
C LEU A 159 -25.28 -11.80 -2.98
N PRO A 160 -26.59 -11.54 -2.84
CA PRO A 160 -27.52 -11.58 -3.97
C PRO A 160 -27.33 -10.41 -4.94
N ALA A 161 -26.76 -9.30 -4.47
CA ALA A 161 -26.48 -8.13 -5.27
C ALA A 161 -25.18 -7.48 -4.80
N ARG A 162 -24.45 -6.91 -5.76
CA ARG A 162 -23.24 -6.16 -5.49
C ARG A 162 -23.57 -4.86 -4.74
N PRO A 163 -22.86 -4.54 -3.63
CA PRO A 163 -22.98 -3.23 -2.99
C PRO A 163 -22.67 -2.07 -3.94
N ALA A 164 -23.25 -0.90 -3.68
CA ALA A 164 -23.02 0.28 -4.52
C ALA A 164 -21.53 0.67 -4.56
N MET A 165 -21.01 0.86 -5.77
CA MET A 165 -19.63 1.27 -5.97
C MET A 165 -19.43 2.74 -5.55
N PRO A 166 -18.28 3.07 -4.93
CA PRO A 166 -17.89 4.46 -4.74
C PRO A 166 -17.87 5.22 -6.07
N THR A 167 -18.25 6.50 -6.05
CA THR A 167 -18.14 7.36 -7.24
C THR A 167 -16.67 7.42 -7.69
N PRO A 168 -16.37 7.16 -8.98
CA PRO A 168 -15.01 7.24 -9.49
C PRO A 168 -14.35 8.58 -9.18
N GLY A 169 -13.09 8.55 -8.77
CA GLY A 169 -12.32 9.75 -8.40
C GLY A 169 -12.63 10.31 -7.00
N ARG A 170 -13.66 9.82 -6.31
CA ARG A 170 -13.93 10.23 -4.92
C ARG A 170 -12.85 9.67 -3.99
N VAL A 171 -12.20 10.57 -3.25
CA VAL A 171 -11.12 10.23 -2.31
C VAL A 171 -11.69 9.83 -0.95
N THR A 172 -12.61 10.65 -0.42
CA THR A 172 -13.21 10.45 0.90
C THR A 172 -14.71 10.66 0.88
N PHE A 173 -15.43 9.80 1.60
CA PHE A 173 -16.89 9.78 1.74
C PHE A 173 -17.31 8.96 2.97
N PRO A 174 -18.52 9.16 3.53
CA PRO A 174 -19.01 8.33 4.63
C PRO A 174 -19.31 6.89 4.14
N PRO A 175 -19.16 5.87 5.01
CA PRO A 175 -19.58 4.51 4.66
C PRO A 175 -21.09 4.47 4.44
N ALA A 176 -21.52 3.69 3.45
CA ALA A 176 -22.93 3.46 3.17
C ALA A 176 -23.51 2.44 4.16
N GLU A 177 -24.78 2.62 4.49
CA GLU A 177 -25.48 1.71 5.40
C GLU A 177 -25.52 0.29 4.85
N GLY A 178 -25.27 -0.70 5.71
CA GLY A 178 -25.29 -2.12 5.35
C GLY A 178 -24.11 -2.59 4.49
N VAL A 179 -23.18 -1.72 4.11
CA VAL A 179 -21.96 -2.11 3.37
C VAL A 179 -20.84 -2.44 4.35
N PRO A 180 -20.35 -3.69 4.37
CA PRO A 180 -19.31 -4.11 5.30
C PRO A 180 -17.96 -3.46 4.96
N GLU A 181 -17.12 -3.25 5.98
CA GLU A 181 -15.79 -2.63 5.83
C GLU A 181 -14.91 -3.41 4.84
N GLU A 182 -14.99 -4.73 4.86
CA GLU A 182 -14.21 -5.62 4.01
C GLU A 182 -14.51 -5.43 2.50
N PHE A 183 -15.68 -4.89 2.15
CA PHE A 183 -15.97 -4.51 0.76
C PHE A 183 -15.14 -3.29 0.35
N TYR A 184 -15.12 -2.25 1.17
CA TYR A 184 -14.28 -1.07 0.93
C TYR A 184 -12.80 -1.44 0.90
N GLU A 185 -12.38 -2.31 1.80
CA GLU A 185 -11.01 -2.82 1.79
C GLU A 185 -10.72 -3.60 0.51
N ALA A 186 -11.58 -4.52 0.11
CA ALA A 186 -11.38 -5.21 -1.17
C ALA A 186 -11.22 -4.23 -2.33
N LEU A 187 -11.85 -3.05 -2.30
CA LEU A 187 -11.79 -2.06 -3.39
C LEU A 187 -10.66 -1.03 -3.33
N GLY A 188 -9.74 -1.07 -2.37
CA GLY A 188 -8.68 -0.05 -2.33
C GLY A 188 -8.93 1.10 -1.35
N TYR A 189 -9.83 0.92 -0.40
CA TYR A 189 -10.19 1.93 0.60
C TYR A 189 -9.94 1.43 2.02
N ARG A 190 -9.97 2.33 2.99
CA ARG A 190 -9.93 2.05 4.43
C ARG A 190 -11.07 2.78 5.11
N VAL A 191 -11.70 2.15 6.10
CA VAL A 191 -12.70 2.79 6.94
C VAL A 191 -12.02 3.28 8.22
N LEU A 192 -11.95 4.58 8.43
CA LEU A 192 -11.22 5.21 9.53
C LEU A 192 -12.00 6.42 10.04
N GLY A 193 -12.26 6.47 11.35
CA GLY A 193 -12.87 7.65 11.97
C GLY A 193 -14.25 8.02 11.40
N GLY A 194 -15.03 7.04 10.91
CA GLY A 194 -16.33 7.27 10.27
C GLY A 194 -16.25 7.65 8.79
N LEU A 195 -15.08 7.53 8.16
CA LEU A 195 -14.84 7.87 6.76
C LEU A 195 -14.28 6.68 5.99
N VAL A 196 -14.68 6.54 4.74
CA VAL A 196 -14.04 5.68 3.75
C VAL A 196 -13.02 6.53 3.00
N VAL A 197 -11.74 6.15 3.02
CA VAL A 197 -10.63 6.92 2.43
C VAL A 197 -9.86 6.05 1.45
N ARG A 198 -9.61 6.56 0.24
CA ARG A 198 -8.83 5.85 -0.78
C ARG A 198 -7.38 5.67 -0.33
N VAL A 199 -6.84 4.46 -0.45
CA VAL A 199 -5.57 4.08 0.16
C VAL A 199 -4.39 4.93 -0.32
N ASP A 200 -4.27 5.22 -1.60
CA ASP A 200 -3.13 6.01 -2.10
C ASP A 200 -3.09 7.43 -1.53
N MET A 201 -4.25 8.06 -1.32
CA MET A 201 -4.35 9.38 -0.71
C MET A 201 -4.17 9.32 0.81
N LEU A 202 -4.71 8.28 1.46
CA LEU A 202 -4.46 8.01 2.86
C LEU A 202 -2.96 7.85 3.15
N GLU A 203 -2.23 7.11 2.31
CA GLU A 203 -0.81 6.86 2.52
C GLU A 203 0.05 8.11 2.30
N ARG A 204 -0.33 8.98 1.35
CA ARG A 204 0.30 10.29 1.19
C ARG A 204 0.09 11.16 2.43
N PHE A 205 -1.16 11.26 2.88
CA PHE A 205 -1.50 11.98 4.11
C PHE A 205 -0.74 11.43 5.32
N ALA A 206 -0.75 10.11 5.51
CA ALA A 206 -0.09 9.45 6.63
C ALA A 206 1.43 9.63 6.61
N ALA A 207 2.06 9.66 5.43
CA ALA A 207 3.49 9.92 5.27
C ALA A 207 3.87 11.36 5.72
N GLU A 208 3.09 12.36 5.32
CA GLU A 208 3.31 13.75 5.71
C GLU A 208 3.06 13.96 7.22
N VAL A 209 1.95 13.43 7.75
CA VAL A 209 1.68 13.46 9.19
C VAL A 209 2.79 12.78 9.99
N ARG A 210 3.29 11.64 9.50
CA ARG A 210 4.43 10.91 10.07
C ARG A 210 5.71 11.76 10.04
N HIS A 211 5.94 12.53 8.98
CA HIS A 211 7.09 13.42 8.85
C HIS A 211 7.02 14.59 9.83
N LEU A 212 5.88 15.30 9.88
CA LEU A 212 5.64 16.43 10.78
C LEU A 212 5.83 16.06 12.26
N THR A 213 5.35 14.88 12.65
CA THR A 213 5.39 14.42 14.06
C THR A 213 6.69 13.71 14.45
N LYS A 214 7.74 13.78 13.62
CA LYS A 214 9.01 13.07 13.87
C LYS A 214 9.68 13.54 15.16
N GLU A 215 9.62 14.84 15.45
CA GLU A 215 10.27 15.48 16.60
C GLU A 215 9.36 15.62 17.83
N GLY A 216 8.09 15.21 17.72
CA GLY A 216 7.11 15.30 18.80
C GLY A 216 5.75 15.73 18.30
N THR A 217 5.15 16.68 19.00
CA THR A 217 3.89 17.31 18.58
C THR A 217 4.13 18.36 17.52
N ALA A 218 3.30 18.40 16.48
CA ALA A 218 3.36 19.40 15.41
C ALA A 218 1.97 19.96 15.13
N GLU A 219 1.91 21.18 14.60
CA GLU A 219 0.68 21.73 14.03
C GLU A 219 0.36 21.02 12.71
N LEU A 220 -0.91 20.67 12.49
CA LEU A 220 -1.39 20.07 11.25
C LEU A 220 -1.73 21.18 10.24
N PRO A 221 -1.01 21.28 9.11
CA PRO A 221 -1.32 22.25 8.08
C PRO A 221 -2.70 21.99 7.45
N HIS A 222 -3.49 23.04 7.23
CA HIS A 222 -4.82 22.91 6.63
C HIS A 222 -4.77 22.33 5.22
N ASP A 223 -3.73 22.65 4.44
CA ASP A 223 -3.52 22.11 3.08
C ASP A 223 -3.42 20.59 3.05
N LEU A 224 -2.97 19.97 4.15
CA LEU A 224 -2.87 18.52 4.26
C LEU A 224 -4.26 17.86 4.38
N LEU A 225 -5.25 18.58 4.92
CA LEU A 225 -6.64 18.12 4.95
C LEU A 225 -7.28 18.13 3.54
N SER A 226 -6.88 19.10 2.71
CA SER A 226 -7.33 19.20 1.31
C SER A 226 -6.93 17.98 0.48
N VAL A 227 -5.83 17.28 0.82
CA VAL A 227 -5.41 16.02 0.17
C VAL A 227 -6.49 14.93 0.29
N LEU A 228 -7.21 14.92 1.41
CA LEU A 228 -8.31 13.98 1.65
C LEU A 228 -9.68 14.60 1.34
N GLY A 229 -9.75 15.92 1.11
CA GLY A 229 -11.00 16.63 0.89
C GLY A 229 -11.89 16.65 2.14
N ILE A 230 -11.29 16.71 3.33
CA ILE A 230 -11.98 16.70 4.62
C ILE A 230 -11.78 18.01 5.38
N GLY A 231 -12.67 18.32 6.32
CA GLY A 231 -12.54 19.43 7.25
C GLY A 231 -11.94 19.05 8.60
N LEU A 232 -11.72 20.06 9.47
CA LEU A 232 -11.17 19.89 10.81
C LEU A 232 -12.00 18.95 11.70
N LYS A 233 -13.33 18.95 11.55
CA LYS A 233 -14.25 18.10 12.33
C LYS A 233 -14.01 16.60 12.04
N GLU A 234 -13.75 16.28 10.79
CA GLU A 234 -13.51 14.93 10.28
C GLU A 234 -12.07 14.47 10.52
N ALA A 235 -11.12 15.42 10.53
CA ALA A 235 -9.71 15.14 10.76
C ALA A 235 -9.44 14.51 12.13
N LYS A 236 -10.12 14.96 13.19
CA LYS A 236 -9.93 14.47 14.57
C LYS A 236 -10.16 12.95 14.71
N PRO A 237 -11.35 12.40 14.39
CA PRO A 237 -11.58 10.96 14.49
C PRO A 237 -10.70 10.15 13.52
N LEU A 238 -10.39 10.69 12.34
CA LEU A 238 -9.45 10.05 11.40
C LEU A 238 -8.06 9.90 12.02
N LEU A 239 -7.48 10.99 12.54
CA LEU A 239 -6.16 10.99 13.18
C LEU A 239 -6.11 10.10 14.43
N ALA A 240 -7.19 10.09 15.23
CA ALA A 240 -7.32 9.20 16.36
C ALA A 240 -7.30 7.72 15.92
N ALA A 241 -8.01 7.36 14.85
CA ALA A 241 -7.96 6.01 14.27
C ALA A 241 -6.55 5.62 13.78
N LEU A 242 -5.80 6.60 13.26
CA LEU A 242 -4.39 6.48 12.90
C LEU A 242 -3.42 6.49 14.11
N SER A 243 -3.94 6.46 15.34
CA SER A 243 -3.16 6.47 16.59
C SER A 243 -2.31 7.74 16.79
N TYR A 244 -2.87 8.89 16.40
CA TYR A 244 -2.37 10.21 16.77
C TYR A 244 -3.21 10.81 17.89
N THR A 245 -2.55 11.51 18.82
CA THR A 245 -3.21 12.44 19.74
C THR A 245 -3.51 13.71 18.98
N VAL A 246 -4.67 14.30 19.23
CA VAL A 246 -5.09 15.57 18.64
C VAL A 246 -5.49 16.52 19.75
N GLU A 247 -4.84 17.67 19.80
CA GLU A 247 -5.17 18.77 20.69
C GLU A 247 -5.66 19.94 19.86
N GLU A 248 -6.77 20.53 20.28
CA GLU A 248 -7.31 21.74 19.66
C GLU A 248 -6.62 22.96 20.25
N ALA A 249 -6.18 23.87 19.39
CA ALA A 249 -5.48 25.09 19.77
C ALA A 249 -5.94 26.28 18.90
N GLY A 250 -5.46 27.47 19.27
CA GLY A 250 -5.75 28.72 18.56
C GLY A 250 -7.15 29.27 18.82
N GLU A 251 -7.46 30.41 18.20
CA GLU A 251 -8.79 31.02 18.28
C GLU A 251 -9.84 30.11 17.65
N GLU A 252 -10.94 29.87 18.37
CA GLU A 252 -12.05 29.01 17.96
C GLU A 252 -11.69 27.55 17.63
N ASN A 253 -10.59 27.00 18.19
CA ASN A 253 -10.16 25.60 17.96
C ASN A 253 -9.90 25.24 16.49
N LYS A 254 -9.45 26.22 15.68
CA LYS A 254 -9.16 26.03 14.25
C LYS A 254 -7.81 25.36 13.97
N ILE A 255 -6.96 25.23 14.98
CA ILE A 255 -5.64 24.60 14.87
C ILE A 255 -5.68 23.22 15.51
N LEU A 256 -5.20 22.20 14.79
CA LEU A 256 -5.00 20.87 15.35
C LEU A 256 -3.50 20.65 15.58
N ARG A 257 -3.12 20.42 16.84
CA ARG A 257 -1.79 19.93 17.19
C ARG A 257 -1.85 18.42 17.30
N ILE A 258 -1.01 17.75 16.52
CA ILE A 258 -0.96 16.30 16.42
C ILE A 258 0.32 15.74 17.03
N GLY A 259 0.22 14.61 17.73
CA GLY A 259 1.34 13.89 18.29
C GLY A 259 1.17 12.38 18.12
N ARG A 260 2.25 11.61 18.09
CA ARG A 260 2.10 10.14 18.05
C ARG A 260 1.69 9.60 19.41
N GLN A 261 0.66 8.76 19.44
CA GLN A 261 0.39 7.93 20.62
C GLN A 261 1.51 6.90 20.76
N ARG A 262 2.49 7.18 21.63
CA ARG A 262 3.47 6.17 22.02
C ARG A 262 2.76 5.15 22.89
N LYS A 263 2.60 3.91 22.41
CA LYS A 263 2.36 2.78 23.33
C LYS A 263 3.49 2.78 24.37
N PRO A 264 3.19 2.66 25.68
CA PRO A 264 4.23 2.55 26.70
C PRO A 264 5.20 1.46 26.27
N ARG A 265 6.48 1.80 26.13
CA ARG A 265 7.49 0.78 25.91
C ARG A 265 7.47 -0.08 27.17
N PRO A 266 7.29 -1.40 27.10
CA PRO A 266 7.44 -2.22 28.30
C PRO A 266 8.81 -1.88 28.91
N PRO A 267 8.90 -1.70 30.24
CA PRO A 267 10.17 -1.40 30.87
C PRO A 267 11.17 -2.42 30.37
N ARG A 268 12.26 -1.92 29.77
CA ARG A 268 13.35 -2.78 29.32
C ARG A 268 13.69 -3.64 30.54
N PRO A 269 13.65 -4.98 30.46
CA PRO A 269 14.13 -5.81 31.55
C PRO A 269 15.51 -5.27 31.91
N GLU A 270 15.70 -4.99 33.19
CA GLU A 270 16.95 -4.52 33.76
C GLU A 270 17.96 -5.69 33.71
N ALA A 271 18.27 -6.15 32.50
CA ALA A 271 19.28 -7.13 32.22
C ALA A 271 20.62 -6.40 32.45
N GLN A 272 21.04 -6.47 33.70
CA GLN A 272 22.42 -6.50 34.15
C GLN A 272 23.32 -5.54 33.35
N ARG A 273 23.31 -4.27 33.76
CA ARG A 273 24.54 -3.49 33.66
C ARG A 273 25.64 -4.37 34.28
N PRO A 274 26.72 -4.71 33.55
CA PRO A 274 27.83 -5.41 34.17
C PRO A 274 28.26 -4.58 35.39
N PRO A 275 28.52 -5.21 36.55
CA PRO A 275 28.87 -4.48 37.75
C PRO A 275 30.04 -3.57 37.42
N ARG A 276 29.89 -2.27 37.75
CA ARG A 276 31.02 -1.35 37.78
C ARG A 276 32.09 -2.02 38.64
N ARG A 277 33.18 -2.45 38.02
CA ARG A 277 34.38 -2.88 38.76
C ARG A 277 34.79 -1.72 39.65
N ASP A 278 34.59 -1.89 40.94
CA ASP A 278 35.12 -1.04 41.97
C ASP A 278 36.65 -1.08 41.87
N LYS A 279 37.26 0.04 41.53
CA LYS A 279 38.72 0.17 41.46
C LYS A 279 39.26 0.50 42.85
N THR A 280 39.22 -0.48 43.74
CA THR A 280 39.84 -0.42 45.09
C THR A 280 40.83 -1.55 45.29
N VAL A 281 41.70 -1.76 44.30
CA VAL A 281 42.99 -2.45 44.52
C VAL A 281 44.10 -1.54 44.02
N ARG A 282 44.81 -0.92 44.96
CA ARG A 282 46.09 -0.24 44.72
C ARG A 282 47.08 -1.29 44.21
N LYS A 283 47.54 -1.13 42.97
CA LYS A 283 48.71 -1.81 42.41
C LYS A 283 49.90 -0.83 42.50
N PRO A 284 51.14 -1.28 42.80
CA PRO A 284 52.27 -0.39 43.08
C PRO A 284 52.60 0.53 41.90
N GLU A 285 53.02 1.74 42.25
CA GLU A 285 53.39 2.84 41.38
C GLU A 285 54.67 2.52 40.61
N ALA A 286 54.56 2.41 39.28
CA ALA A 286 55.69 2.43 38.35
C ALA A 286 55.64 3.77 37.59
N PRO A 287 56.78 4.42 37.31
CA PRO A 287 56.84 5.82 36.93
C PRO A 287 56.17 6.08 35.57
N LYS A 288 55.42 7.18 35.50
CA LYS A 288 54.78 7.69 34.28
C LYS A 288 55.84 8.10 33.25
N PRO A 289 55.75 7.67 31.98
CA PRO A 289 56.29 8.44 30.88
C PRO A 289 55.35 9.62 30.56
N GLU A 290 55.94 10.81 30.38
CA GLU A 290 55.24 12.02 29.94
C GLU A 290 54.52 11.81 28.61
N LYS A 291 53.30 12.34 28.49
CA LYS A 291 52.61 12.45 27.20
C LYS A 291 53.22 13.59 26.39
N PRO A 292 53.57 13.40 25.11
CA PRO A 292 53.94 14.50 24.24
C PRO A 292 52.72 15.38 23.96
N ALA A 293 52.97 16.68 23.80
CA ALA A 293 51.99 17.70 23.46
C ALA A 293 51.24 17.39 22.14
N PRO A 294 50.02 17.93 21.95
CA PRO A 294 49.27 17.76 20.70
C PRO A 294 50.07 18.33 19.53
N LYS A 295 50.36 17.50 18.51
CA LYS A 295 50.90 17.99 17.24
C LYS A 295 49.79 18.73 16.49
N GLU A 296 50.07 19.96 16.07
CA GLU A 296 49.27 20.67 15.07
C GLU A 296 49.19 19.84 13.78
N PRO A 297 48.06 19.85 13.06
CA PRO A 297 47.93 19.12 11.80
C PRO A 297 48.92 19.68 10.77
N ALA A 298 49.79 18.80 10.28
CA ALA A 298 50.76 19.11 9.23
C ALA A 298 50.04 19.47 7.92
N PHE A 299 50.44 20.60 7.34
CA PHE A 299 49.99 21.09 6.04
C PHE A 299 50.52 20.19 4.92
N ASN A 300 49.61 19.69 4.05
CA ASN A 300 49.96 18.97 2.83
C ASN A 300 49.93 19.95 1.63
N PRO A 301 51.08 20.30 1.04
CA PRO A 301 51.15 21.27 -0.06
C PRO A 301 50.50 20.79 -1.37
N ASP A 302 50.25 19.48 -1.54
CA ASP A 302 49.61 18.91 -2.73
C ASP A 302 48.11 18.65 -2.53
N SER A 303 47.51 19.22 -1.48
CA SER A 303 46.06 19.19 -1.30
C SER A 303 45.37 20.15 -2.28
N PRO A 304 44.33 19.72 -3.01
CA PRO A 304 43.56 20.60 -3.91
C PRO A 304 42.85 21.77 -3.20
N PHE A 305 42.88 21.82 -1.87
CA PHE A 305 42.34 22.91 -1.04
C PHE A 305 43.41 23.87 -0.49
N ALA A 306 44.69 23.73 -0.87
CA ALA A 306 45.79 24.55 -0.38
C ALA A 306 45.63 26.06 -0.67
N VAL A 307 44.78 26.44 -1.63
CA VAL A 307 44.55 27.83 -2.04
C VAL A 307 43.49 28.56 -1.17
N LEU A 308 42.71 27.84 -0.36
CA LEU A 308 41.56 28.47 0.35
C LEU A 308 41.91 29.20 1.64
N LYS A 309 43.16 29.14 2.13
CA LYS A 309 43.58 29.85 3.35
C LYS A 309 44.08 31.28 3.09
N SER A 310 44.46 31.64 1.86
CA SER A 310 44.89 33.00 1.51
C SER A 310 43.72 33.96 1.23
N LEU A 311 42.47 33.48 1.17
CA LEU A 311 41.29 34.28 0.86
C LEU A 311 40.48 34.75 2.09
N ARG A 312 40.94 34.48 3.31
CA ARG A 312 40.19 34.84 4.54
C ARG A 312 40.81 35.96 5.38
N LEU A 313 41.52 36.89 4.74
CA LEU A 313 41.95 38.16 5.34
C LEU A 313 41.89 39.29 4.30
N LYS A 314 40.68 39.63 3.86
CA LYS A 314 40.30 40.96 3.35
C LYS A 314 38.77 41.03 3.30
N GLY A 315 38.20 41.47 4.42
CA GLY A 315 36.79 41.70 4.68
C GLY A 315 36.67 42.24 6.08
#